data_AF-A0A3N5PYJ4-F1
#
_entry.id   AF-A0A3N5PYJ4-F1
#
_cell.length_a   1.000
_cell.length_b   1.000
_cell.length_c   1.000
_cell.angle_alpha   90.00
_cell.angle_beta   90.00
_cell.angle_gamma   90.00
#
_symmetry.space_group_name_H-M   'P 1'
#
loop_
_entity.id
_entity.type
_entity.pdbx_description
1 polymer ?
#
loop_
_entity_poly.entity_id
_entity_poly.type
_entity_poly.pdbx_seq_one_letter_code
_entity_poly.pdbx_strand_id
1 'polypeptide(L)'
;MTSRFLVIGLFAITVLAACQPSDVSPQQQLDKLRAERSKIDEEIRSLEKLVGENSNSGGSTPVTVHTALSATFDHTVDVKGSIDSRSTVDVTAKMAGQIITLNVKNGQSVSKGQLLMEIDNEMIKRGMEEVRTQLDFAKTLYEKQKRIFDQKAGSEIQYLQAKNNKEALERRMESLEEQLALSRITAPTSGYVDNLAHSVGEMAMPGMPIFTIVNTSDMRVLVDLAETYVSTVNAGDKVTIIFSDLRDTVRTTIS
;
A
#
# COMPACT_ATOMS: atom_id res chain seq x y z
N MET A 1 12.54 66.08 -11.46
CA MET A 1 11.46 66.98 -11.94
C MET A 1 10.85 67.59 -10.68
N THR A 2 11.46 68.66 -10.16
CA THR A 2 11.00 70.09 -10.25
C THR A 2 9.82 70.36 -9.33
N SER A 3 9.75 71.38 -8.48
CA SER A 3 10.62 72.52 -8.11
C SER A 3 9.84 73.34 -7.04
N ARG A 4 10.43 74.48 -6.60
CA ARG A 4 9.89 75.62 -5.79
C ARG A 4 10.21 75.52 -4.29
N PHE A 5 11.21 76.18 -3.70
CA PHE A 5 11.86 77.50 -3.88
C PHE A 5 10.94 78.72 -3.68
N LEU A 6 11.11 79.41 -2.53
CA LEU A 6 10.76 80.80 -2.23
C LEU A 6 11.57 81.21 -0.96
N VAL A 7 12.78 81.77 -1.04
CA VAL A 7 13.18 83.20 -1.29
C VAL A 7 12.71 84.12 -0.14
N ILE A 8 13.56 84.38 0.87
CA ILE A 8 14.45 85.56 1.07
C ILE A 8 13.74 86.84 1.55
N GLY A 9 14.16 87.29 2.73
CA GLY A 9 14.33 88.69 3.17
C GLY A 9 15.17 88.65 4.45
N LEU A 10 16.46 89.00 4.53
CA LEU A 10 17.25 90.15 4.08
C LEU A 10 16.85 91.49 4.72
N PHE A 11 17.41 91.76 5.91
CA PHE A 11 17.88 93.07 6.42
C PHE A 11 18.64 92.75 7.74
N ALA A 12 19.97 92.71 7.85
CA ALA A 12 21.03 93.72 7.64
C ALA A 12 20.92 94.94 8.58
N ILE A 13 22.07 95.31 9.17
CA ILE A 13 22.45 96.49 9.99
C ILE A 13 22.51 96.19 11.51
N THR A 14 23.62 95.76 12.13
CA THR A 14 24.93 96.42 12.40
C THR A 14 24.89 97.71 13.24
N VAL A 15 25.58 97.67 14.39
CA VAL A 15 26.55 98.64 14.95
C VAL A 15 26.33 99.00 16.44
N LEU A 16 27.43 98.75 17.16
CA LEU A 16 27.85 99.08 18.53
C LEU A 16 27.50 100.48 19.09
N ALA A 17 27.27 100.53 20.40
CA ALA A 17 27.95 101.40 21.39
C ALA A 17 27.36 101.11 22.80
N ALA A 18 28.04 100.44 23.74
CA ALA A 18 29.07 100.92 24.68
C ALA A 18 28.53 101.42 26.06
N CYS A 19 29.06 100.80 27.14
CA CYS A 19 29.07 101.18 28.58
C CYS A 19 27.76 101.01 29.39
N GLN A 20 27.68 100.46 30.61
CA GLN A 20 28.59 100.30 31.77
C GLN A 20 27.96 99.30 32.80
N PRO A 21 28.70 98.83 33.84
CA PRO A 21 28.43 97.60 34.59
C PRO A 21 27.47 97.80 35.79
N SER A 22 26.74 96.74 36.17
CA SER A 22 26.09 96.65 37.49
C SER A 22 26.22 95.24 38.05
N ASP A 23 26.97 95.13 39.13
CA ASP A 23 27.28 93.90 39.85
C ASP A 23 26.03 93.28 40.47
N VAL A 24 25.62 92.10 39.99
CA VAL A 24 24.63 91.25 40.68
C VAL A 24 25.42 90.22 41.47
N SER A 25 25.52 90.41 42.78
CA SER A 25 26.20 89.48 43.68
C SER A 25 25.64 88.05 43.54
N PRO A 26 26.48 86.99 43.53
CA PRO A 26 26.05 85.59 43.41
C PRO A 26 24.98 85.16 44.44
N GLN A 27 24.94 85.84 45.60
CA GLN A 27 23.95 85.58 46.67
C GLN A 27 22.52 85.95 46.24
N GLN A 28 22.33 87.06 45.51
CA GLN A 28 21.01 87.46 45.03
C GLN A 28 20.45 86.55 43.93
N GLN A 29 21.32 85.93 43.12
CA GLN A 29 20.90 84.91 42.15
C GLN A 29 20.49 83.60 42.85
N LEU A 30 21.21 83.23 43.93
CA LEU A 30 20.88 82.04 44.71
C LEU A 30 19.51 82.16 45.39
N ASP A 31 19.20 83.34 45.95
CA ASP A 31 17.91 83.58 46.60
C ASP A 31 16.74 83.61 45.60
N LYS A 32 16.94 84.16 44.39
CA LYS A 32 15.95 84.08 43.31
C LYS A 32 15.67 82.63 42.90
N LEU A 33 16.71 81.81 42.72
CA LEU A 33 16.56 80.39 42.35
C LEU A 33 15.91 79.55 43.46
N ARG A 34 16.16 79.86 44.74
CA ARG A 34 15.49 79.21 45.88
C ARG A 34 14.01 79.57 45.95
N ALA A 35 13.66 80.83 45.70
CA ALA A 35 12.27 81.26 45.61
C ALA A 35 11.52 80.57 44.45
N GLU A 36 12.19 80.39 43.32
CA GLU A 36 11.63 79.70 42.15
C GLU A 36 11.40 78.21 42.42
N ARG A 37 12.35 77.52 43.08
CA ARG A 37 12.17 76.13 43.53
C ARG A 37 10.96 75.95 44.44
N SER A 38 10.77 76.84 45.42
CA SER A 38 9.65 76.71 46.37
C SER A 38 8.27 76.80 45.69
N LYS A 39 8.14 77.63 44.65
CA LYS A 39 6.91 77.73 43.86
C LYS A 39 6.66 76.47 43.04
N ILE A 40 7.71 75.92 42.42
CA ILE A 40 7.62 74.67 41.66
C ILE A 40 7.24 73.51 42.58
N ASP A 41 7.79 73.44 43.80
CA ASP A 41 7.43 72.40 44.78
C ASP A 41 5.99 72.53 45.28
N GLU A 42 5.45 73.75 45.40
CA GLU A 42 4.03 73.98 45.70
C GLU A 42 3.12 73.58 44.53
N GLU A 43 3.50 73.88 43.28
CA GLU A 43 2.79 73.43 42.08
C GLU A 43 2.80 71.91 41.96
N ILE A 44 3.93 71.25 42.22
CA ILE A 44 4.04 69.78 42.24
C ILE A 44 3.11 69.19 43.30
N ARG A 45 3.08 69.72 44.53
CA ARG A 45 2.14 69.24 45.55
C ARG A 45 0.67 69.43 45.16
N SER A 46 0.36 70.51 44.45
CA SER A 46 -1.00 70.74 43.94
C SER A 46 -1.38 69.74 42.84
N LEU A 47 -0.43 69.41 41.97
CA LEU A 47 -0.58 68.41 40.91
C LEU A 47 -0.66 66.99 41.49
N GLU A 48 0.14 66.66 42.50
CA GLU A 48 0.07 65.36 43.18
C GLU A 48 -1.26 65.15 43.92
N LYS A 49 -1.83 66.21 44.51
CA LYS A 49 -3.20 66.16 45.06
C LYS A 49 -4.27 65.97 43.98
N LEU A 50 -4.07 66.53 42.79
CA LEU A 50 -4.99 66.35 41.65
C LEU A 50 -4.84 64.96 40.98
N VAL A 51 -3.67 64.33 41.09
CA VAL A 51 -3.37 63.00 40.53
C VAL A 51 -3.68 61.87 41.54
N GLY A 52 -3.77 62.18 42.83
CA GLY A 52 -3.89 61.21 43.93
C GLY A 52 -5.29 60.67 44.25
N GLU A 53 -6.36 61.10 43.58
CA GLU A 53 -7.72 60.60 43.84
C GLU A 53 -8.49 60.35 42.53
N ASN A 54 -8.33 59.15 41.96
CA ASN A 54 -9.46 58.49 41.30
C ASN A 54 -9.32 56.96 41.31
N SER A 55 -10.29 56.37 41.99
CA SER A 55 -10.44 54.98 42.38
C SER A 55 -10.90 54.06 41.25
N ASN A 56 -10.53 52.77 41.39
CA ASN A 56 -11.32 51.58 41.03
C ASN A 56 -12.33 51.70 39.87
N SER A 57 -11.91 51.24 38.69
CA SER A 57 -12.77 50.50 37.76
C SER A 57 -12.11 49.15 37.51
N GLY A 58 -12.78 48.05 37.88
CA GLY A 58 -12.29 46.70 37.63
C GLY A 58 -11.81 46.55 36.19
N GLY A 59 -10.56 46.14 36.02
CA GLY A 59 -9.96 45.91 34.72
C GLY A 59 -10.68 44.76 34.03
N SER A 60 -11.73 45.06 33.26
CA SER A 60 -12.38 44.11 32.39
C SER A 60 -11.51 43.97 31.15
N THR A 61 -10.65 42.96 31.13
CA THR A 61 -9.97 42.54 29.91
C THR A 61 -11.03 42.00 28.94
N PRO A 62 -11.18 42.57 27.73
CA PRO A 62 -12.12 42.04 26.77
C PRO A 62 -11.67 40.64 26.36
N VAL A 63 -12.50 39.65 26.65
CA VAL A 63 -12.30 38.26 26.23
C VAL A 63 -13.37 37.87 25.23
N THR A 64 -12.93 37.41 24.08
CA THR A 64 -13.81 36.88 23.05
C THR A 64 -14.22 35.48 23.46
N VAL A 65 -15.51 35.27 23.68
CA VAL A 65 -16.07 33.95 23.98
C VAL A 65 -16.72 33.38 22.73
N HIS A 66 -16.47 32.09 22.47
CA HIS A 66 -17.17 31.32 21.46
C HIS A 66 -18.04 30.28 22.16
N THR A 67 -19.31 30.20 21.81
CA THR A 67 -20.24 29.20 22.34
C THR A 67 -19.95 27.85 21.68
N ALA A 68 -19.60 26.85 22.48
CA ALA A 68 -19.36 25.50 22.00
C ALA A 68 -20.68 24.84 21.57
N LEU A 69 -20.75 24.41 20.30
CA LEU A 69 -21.85 23.60 19.79
C LEU A 69 -21.43 22.13 19.84
N SER A 70 -22.29 21.28 20.40
CA SER A 70 -22.07 19.83 20.37
C SER A 70 -22.30 19.33 18.96
N ALA A 71 -21.23 18.92 18.29
CA ALA A 71 -21.28 18.25 16.99
C ALA A 71 -20.70 16.85 17.12
N THR A 72 -21.21 15.91 16.33
CA THR A 72 -20.63 14.57 16.22
C THR A 72 -19.26 14.71 15.56
N PHE A 73 -18.21 14.24 16.23
CA PHE A 73 -16.84 14.25 15.70
C PHE A 73 -16.46 12.84 15.27
N ASP A 74 -16.34 12.65 13.97
CA ASP A 74 -15.86 11.39 13.40
C ASP A 74 -14.34 11.43 13.33
N HIS A 75 -13.67 10.64 14.18
CA HIS A 75 -12.22 10.52 14.15
C HIS A 75 -11.81 9.46 13.12
N THR A 76 -11.19 9.90 12.03
CA THR A 76 -10.67 9.02 10.98
C THR A 76 -9.16 8.90 11.08
N VAL A 77 -8.64 7.68 10.89
CA VAL A 77 -7.21 7.41 10.83
C VAL A 77 -6.85 7.05 9.40
N ASP A 78 -5.97 7.84 8.79
CA ASP A 78 -5.49 7.58 7.44
C ASP A 78 -4.25 6.68 7.51
N VAL A 79 -4.34 5.54 6.84
CA VAL A 79 -3.31 4.51 6.81
C VAL A 79 -3.09 4.01 5.41
N LYS A 80 -1.84 3.67 5.11
CA LYS A 80 -1.47 3.08 3.83
C LYS A 80 -1.52 1.57 3.96
N GLY A 81 -2.15 0.92 2.98
CA GLY A 81 -2.18 -0.52 2.86
C GLY A 81 -1.67 -0.96 1.50
N SER A 82 -1.31 -2.24 1.42
CA SER A 82 -1.07 -2.94 0.16
C SER A 82 -2.26 -3.83 -0.16
N ILE A 83 -2.52 -4.02 -1.45
CA ILE A 83 -3.53 -4.97 -1.91
C ILE A 83 -2.85 -6.33 -2.02
N ASP A 84 -3.46 -7.34 -1.43
CA ASP A 84 -2.99 -8.72 -1.52
C ASP A 84 -4.13 -9.66 -1.91
N SER A 85 -3.80 -10.75 -2.59
CA SER A 85 -4.75 -11.81 -2.89
C SER A 85 -4.65 -12.87 -1.80
N ARG A 86 -5.80 -13.31 -1.29
CA ARG A 86 -5.83 -14.41 -0.34
C ARG A 86 -5.40 -15.75 -0.97
N SER A 87 -5.51 -15.87 -2.29
CA SER A 87 -5.35 -17.12 -3.02
C SER A 87 -4.38 -16.95 -4.19
N THR A 88 -3.11 -16.82 -3.85
CA THR A 88 -2.00 -16.97 -4.79
C THR A 88 -1.50 -18.41 -4.75
N VAL A 89 -1.38 -19.05 -5.92
CA VAL A 89 -0.91 -20.43 -6.04
C VAL A 89 0.25 -20.51 -7.00
N ASP A 90 1.37 -21.01 -6.50
CA ASP A 90 2.54 -21.31 -7.32
C ASP A 90 2.36 -22.67 -8.02
N VAL A 91 2.47 -22.64 -9.33
CA VAL A 91 2.39 -23.82 -10.18
C VAL A 91 3.80 -24.30 -10.47
N THR A 92 4.16 -25.43 -9.88
CA THR A 92 5.47 -26.08 -10.08
C THR A 92 5.40 -27.18 -11.13
N ALA A 93 6.53 -27.50 -11.76
CA ALA A 93 6.63 -28.75 -12.52
C ALA A 93 6.43 -29.96 -11.61
N LYS A 94 5.78 -31.00 -12.14
CA LYS A 94 5.65 -32.29 -11.46
C LYS A 94 6.66 -33.33 -11.94
N MET A 95 7.30 -33.09 -13.09
CA MET A 95 8.38 -33.92 -13.64
C MET A 95 9.50 -33.04 -14.17
N ALA A 96 10.70 -33.62 -14.28
CA ALA A 96 11.83 -32.96 -14.91
C ALA A 96 11.78 -33.17 -16.44
N GLY A 97 12.10 -32.14 -17.20
CA GLY A 97 12.21 -32.23 -18.67
C GLY A 97 12.28 -30.87 -19.35
N GLN A 98 12.47 -30.87 -20.66
CA GLN A 98 12.55 -29.64 -21.44
C GLN A 98 11.15 -29.11 -21.76
N ILE A 99 10.96 -27.79 -21.67
CA ILE A 99 9.70 -27.13 -22.03
C ILE A 99 9.60 -27.04 -23.56
N ILE A 100 8.63 -27.73 -24.17
CA ILE A 100 8.40 -27.67 -25.63
C ILE A 100 7.43 -26.56 -25.99
N THR A 101 6.34 -26.43 -25.22
CA THR A 101 5.29 -25.46 -25.53
C THR A 101 4.91 -24.66 -24.30
N LEU A 102 4.60 -23.38 -24.54
CA LEU A 102 4.09 -22.45 -23.57
C LEU A 102 2.86 -21.77 -24.17
N ASN A 103 1.69 -22.04 -23.60
CA ASN A 103 0.39 -21.65 -24.14
C ASN A 103 -0.18 -20.39 -23.47
N VAL A 104 0.58 -19.76 -22.58
CA VAL A 104 0.14 -18.60 -21.79
C VAL A 104 1.16 -17.48 -21.79
N LYS A 105 0.68 -16.26 -21.55
CA LYS A 105 1.49 -15.04 -21.44
C LYS A 105 1.31 -14.43 -20.05
N ASN A 106 2.30 -13.64 -19.62
CA ASN A 106 2.21 -12.89 -18.37
C ASN A 106 1.01 -11.90 -18.43
N GLY A 107 0.22 -11.83 -17.36
CA GLY A 107 -1.01 -11.04 -17.26
C GLY A 107 -2.25 -11.65 -17.93
N GLN A 108 -2.14 -12.84 -18.54
CA GLN A 108 -3.28 -13.51 -19.15
C GLN A 108 -4.19 -14.15 -18.08
N SER A 109 -5.51 -14.04 -18.29
CA SER A 109 -6.48 -14.77 -17.47
C SER A 109 -6.54 -16.24 -17.89
N VAL A 110 -6.53 -17.13 -16.88
CA VAL A 110 -6.57 -18.59 -17.07
C VAL A 110 -7.69 -19.20 -16.23
N SER A 111 -8.27 -20.26 -16.75
CA SER A 111 -9.30 -21.05 -16.04
C SER A 111 -8.70 -22.28 -15.38
N LYS A 112 -9.32 -22.73 -14.28
CA LYS A 112 -8.97 -24.01 -13.64
C LYS A 112 -8.96 -25.16 -14.65
N GLY A 113 -7.87 -25.91 -14.69
CA GLY A 113 -7.64 -27.04 -15.59
C GLY A 113 -7.09 -26.67 -16.98
N GLN A 114 -6.91 -25.38 -17.27
CA GLN A 114 -6.33 -24.95 -18.54
C GLN A 114 -4.86 -25.38 -18.66
N LEU A 115 -4.47 -25.90 -19.82
CA LEU A 115 -3.10 -26.26 -20.14
C LEU A 115 -2.23 -25.00 -20.27
N LEU A 116 -1.20 -24.90 -19.44
CA LEU A 116 -0.28 -23.75 -19.40
C LEU A 116 0.98 -24.02 -20.22
N MET A 117 1.55 -25.21 -20.05
CA MET A 117 2.78 -25.64 -20.72
C MET A 117 2.81 -27.16 -20.90
N GLU A 118 3.63 -27.61 -21.85
CA GLU A 118 3.91 -29.03 -22.07
C GLU A 118 5.42 -29.26 -22.00
N ILE A 119 5.82 -30.21 -21.15
CA ILE A 119 7.17 -30.75 -21.07
C ILE A 119 7.31 -31.87 -22.12
N ASP A 120 8.53 -32.04 -22.66
CA ASP A 120 8.85 -33.11 -23.59
C ASP A 120 8.39 -34.48 -23.09
N ASN A 121 7.47 -35.06 -23.84
CA ASN A 121 6.82 -36.33 -23.56
C ASN A 121 6.91 -37.30 -24.74
N GLU A 122 7.78 -37.05 -25.72
CA GLU A 122 7.94 -37.89 -26.91
C GLU A 122 8.33 -39.33 -26.54
N MET A 123 9.22 -39.49 -25.55
CA MET A 123 9.61 -40.81 -25.06
C MET A 123 8.44 -41.55 -24.39
N ILE A 124 7.62 -40.84 -23.60
CA ILE A 124 6.46 -41.40 -22.91
C ILE A 124 5.43 -41.85 -23.95
N LYS A 125 5.12 -41.01 -24.94
CA LYS A 125 4.21 -41.33 -26.05
C LYS A 125 4.68 -42.57 -26.83
N ARG A 126 5.98 -42.66 -27.18
CA ARG A 126 6.52 -43.85 -27.84
C ARG A 126 6.39 -45.11 -26.98
N GLY A 127 6.64 -45.02 -25.68
CA GLY A 127 6.43 -46.13 -24.74
C GLY A 127 4.96 -46.55 -24.62
N MET A 128 4.03 -45.59 -24.65
CA MET A 128 2.60 -45.89 -24.66
C MET A 128 2.19 -46.65 -25.92
N GLU A 129 2.66 -46.27 -27.11
CA GLU A 129 2.35 -46.99 -28.34
C GLU A 129 2.87 -48.44 -28.34
N GLU A 130 4.05 -48.67 -27.77
CA GLU A 130 4.60 -50.02 -27.59
C GLU A 130 3.70 -50.87 -26.67
N VAL A 131 3.37 -50.35 -25.49
CA VAL A 131 2.51 -51.04 -24.52
C VAL A 131 1.10 -51.23 -25.06
N ARG A 132 0.59 -50.28 -25.86
CA ARG A 132 -0.72 -50.36 -26.51
C ARG A 132 -0.79 -51.56 -27.44
N THR A 133 0.22 -51.73 -28.28
CA THR A 133 0.32 -52.86 -29.21
C THR A 133 0.36 -54.20 -28.45
N GLN A 134 1.13 -54.27 -27.36
CA GLN A 134 1.20 -55.45 -26.51
C GLN A 134 -0.14 -55.74 -25.82
N LEU A 135 -0.82 -54.70 -25.34
CA LEU A 135 -2.11 -54.79 -24.67
C LEU A 135 -3.21 -55.26 -25.63
N ASP A 136 -3.25 -54.76 -26.87
CA ASP A 136 -4.21 -55.17 -27.89
C ASP A 136 -4.06 -56.67 -28.23
N PHE A 137 -2.82 -57.15 -28.34
CA PHE A 137 -2.54 -58.58 -28.50
C PHE A 137 -3.00 -59.39 -27.28
N ALA A 138 -2.63 -58.95 -26.07
CA ALA A 138 -2.99 -59.63 -24.83
C ALA A 138 -4.51 -59.67 -24.60
N LYS A 139 -5.22 -58.59 -24.95
CA LYS A 139 -6.68 -58.51 -24.90
C LYS A 139 -7.33 -59.50 -25.86
N THR A 140 -6.85 -59.57 -27.10
CA THR A 140 -7.32 -60.54 -28.10
C THR A 140 -7.09 -61.98 -27.62
N LEU A 141 -5.93 -62.27 -27.03
CA LEU A 141 -5.61 -63.58 -26.49
C LEU A 141 -6.51 -63.94 -25.29
N TYR A 142 -6.70 -63.00 -24.35
CA TYR A 142 -7.61 -63.15 -23.23
C TYR A 142 -9.04 -63.42 -23.68
N GLU A 143 -9.56 -62.66 -24.64
CA GLU A 143 -10.92 -62.86 -25.16
C GLU A 143 -11.10 -64.24 -25.82
N LYS A 144 -10.09 -64.71 -26.56
CA LYS A 144 -10.09 -66.07 -27.13
C LYS A 144 -10.11 -67.13 -26.04
N GLN A 145 -9.23 -67.02 -25.04
CA GLN A 145 -9.14 -68.01 -23.96
C GLN A 145 -10.36 -67.98 -23.04
N LYS A 146 -10.93 -66.79 -22.80
CA LYS A 146 -12.19 -66.63 -22.07
C LYS A 146 -13.32 -67.39 -22.76
N ARG A 147 -13.48 -67.26 -24.09
CA ARG A 147 -14.52 -68.01 -24.82
C ARG A 147 -14.36 -69.52 -24.71
N ILE A 148 -13.13 -70.03 -24.79
CA ILE A 148 -12.85 -71.47 -24.67
C ILE A 148 -13.11 -71.96 -23.23
N PHE A 149 -12.74 -71.16 -22.23
CA PHE A 149 -13.00 -71.43 -20.82
C PHE A 149 -14.50 -71.41 -20.49
N ASP A 150 -15.24 -70.41 -20.99
CA ASP A 150 -16.70 -70.29 -20.81
C ASP A 150 -17.46 -71.48 -21.43
N GLN A 151 -16.92 -72.07 -22.49
CA GLN A 151 -17.40 -73.33 -23.10
C GLN A 151 -16.99 -74.59 -22.31
N LYS A 152 -16.34 -74.44 -21.15
CA LYS A 152 -15.81 -75.53 -20.30
C LYS A 152 -14.80 -76.45 -21.01
N ALA A 153 -14.17 -75.96 -22.07
CA ALA A 153 -13.23 -76.72 -22.90
C ALA A 153 -11.75 -76.32 -22.70
N GLY A 154 -11.49 -75.29 -21.88
CA GLY A 154 -10.17 -74.68 -21.69
C GLY A 154 -9.51 -74.98 -20.35
N SER A 155 -8.18 -74.85 -20.30
CA SER A 155 -7.41 -74.91 -19.05
C SER A 155 -7.59 -73.62 -18.24
N GLU A 156 -7.98 -73.76 -16.97
CA GLU A 156 -8.11 -72.63 -16.04
C GLU A 156 -6.79 -71.84 -15.91
N ILE A 157 -5.66 -72.55 -15.89
CA ILE A 157 -4.33 -71.92 -15.81
C ILE A 157 -4.07 -71.02 -17.02
N GLN A 158 -4.44 -71.45 -18.23
CA GLN A 158 -4.25 -70.64 -19.45
C GLN A 158 -5.14 -69.39 -19.44
N TYR A 159 -6.39 -69.53 -18.98
CA TYR A 159 -7.29 -68.39 -18.81
C TYR A 159 -6.76 -67.38 -17.79
N LEU A 160 -6.36 -67.85 -16.60
CA LEU A 160 -5.81 -67.00 -15.54
C LEU A 160 -4.50 -66.33 -15.98
N GLN A 161 -3.63 -67.04 -16.69
CA GLN A 161 -2.38 -66.46 -17.21
C GLN A 161 -2.66 -65.35 -18.25
N ALA A 162 -3.60 -65.58 -19.18
CA ALA A 162 -3.98 -64.56 -20.16
C ALA A 162 -4.63 -63.34 -19.48
N LYS A 163 -5.46 -63.57 -18.47
CA LYS A 163 -6.08 -62.52 -17.65
C LYS A 163 -5.02 -61.68 -16.92
N ASN A 164 -4.11 -62.33 -16.19
CA ASN A 164 -3.05 -61.66 -15.46
C ASN A 164 -2.13 -60.85 -16.38
N ASN A 165 -1.80 -61.38 -17.56
CA ASN A 165 -0.97 -60.66 -18.54
C ASN A 165 -1.67 -59.41 -19.09
N LYS A 166 -2.97 -59.51 -19.41
CA LYS A 166 -3.79 -58.36 -19.81
C LYS A 166 -3.80 -57.30 -18.70
N GLU A 167 -4.15 -57.69 -17.47
CA GLU A 167 -4.23 -56.76 -16.33
C GLU A 167 -2.88 -56.10 -16.01
N ALA A 168 -1.77 -56.84 -16.14
CA ALA A 168 -0.43 -56.30 -15.96
C ALA A 168 -0.09 -55.22 -17.01
N LEU A 169 -0.45 -55.43 -18.28
CA LEU A 169 -0.26 -54.46 -19.35
C LEU A 169 -1.21 -53.27 -19.22
N GLU A 170 -2.44 -53.47 -18.75
CA GLU A 170 -3.38 -52.38 -18.43
C GLU A 170 -2.81 -51.46 -17.35
N ARG A 171 -2.28 -52.02 -16.26
CA ARG A 171 -1.61 -51.24 -15.20
C ARG A 171 -0.36 -50.53 -15.68
N ARG A 172 0.37 -51.14 -16.62
CA ARG A 172 1.54 -50.49 -17.24
C ARG A 172 1.14 -49.31 -18.13
N MET A 173 0.03 -49.43 -18.86
CA MET A 173 -0.53 -48.33 -19.64
C MET A 173 -0.96 -47.18 -18.73
N GLU A 174 -1.71 -47.48 -17.67
CA GLU A 174 -2.17 -46.49 -16.68
C GLU A 174 -0.99 -45.71 -16.07
N SER A 175 0.09 -46.39 -15.71
CA SER A 175 1.31 -45.74 -15.21
C SER A 175 1.94 -44.77 -16.22
N LEU A 176 1.93 -45.11 -17.51
CA LEU A 176 2.44 -44.23 -18.56
C LEU A 176 1.50 -43.05 -18.84
N GLU A 177 0.19 -43.26 -18.74
CA GLU A 177 -0.82 -42.18 -18.83
C GLU A 177 -0.67 -41.18 -17.69
N GLU A 178 -0.43 -41.66 -16.46
CA GLU A 178 -0.12 -40.80 -15.32
C GLU A 178 1.15 -39.98 -15.56
N GLN A 179 2.22 -40.62 -16.05
CA GLN A 179 3.45 -39.91 -16.43
C GLN A 179 3.18 -38.86 -17.51
N LEU A 180 2.37 -39.17 -18.53
CA LEU A 180 1.98 -38.20 -19.56
C LEU A 180 1.19 -37.03 -18.95
N ALA A 181 0.29 -37.30 -17.99
CA ALA A 181 -0.46 -36.26 -17.29
C ALA A 181 0.45 -35.36 -16.46
N LEU A 182 1.53 -35.90 -15.86
CA LEU A 182 2.54 -35.11 -15.15
C LEU A 182 3.35 -34.20 -16.08
N SER A 183 3.47 -34.54 -17.38
CA SER A 183 4.14 -33.72 -18.39
C SER A 183 3.33 -32.48 -18.81
N ARG A 184 2.00 -32.53 -18.58
CA ARG A 184 1.06 -31.45 -18.87
C ARG A 184 0.80 -30.64 -17.62
N ILE A 185 1.33 -29.42 -17.57
CA ILE A 185 1.11 -28.54 -16.42
C ILE A 185 -0.14 -27.71 -16.66
N THR A 186 -1.11 -27.85 -15.77
CA THR A 186 -2.42 -27.18 -15.83
C THR A 186 -2.62 -26.24 -14.66
N ALA A 187 -3.49 -25.25 -14.83
CA ALA A 187 -3.83 -24.30 -13.76
C ALA A 187 -4.66 -24.97 -12.65
N PRO A 188 -4.21 -24.95 -11.37
CA PRO A 188 -4.98 -25.51 -10.25
C PRO A 188 -6.21 -24.66 -9.88
N THR A 189 -6.17 -23.35 -10.17
CA THR A 189 -7.21 -22.35 -9.87
C THR A 189 -7.40 -21.42 -11.06
N SER A 190 -8.57 -20.77 -11.14
CA SER A 190 -8.79 -19.68 -12.10
C SER A 190 -8.20 -18.37 -11.55
N GLY A 191 -7.62 -17.56 -12.42
CA GLY A 191 -6.97 -16.32 -12.00
C GLY A 191 -6.18 -15.68 -13.14
N TYR A 192 -5.22 -14.84 -12.79
CA TYR A 192 -4.29 -14.22 -13.71
C TYR A 192 -2.90 -14.79 -13.50
N VAL A 193 -2.19 -15.06 -14.60
CA VAL A 193 -0.80 -15.49 -14.55
C VAL A 193 0.06 -14.29 -14.21
N ASP A 194 0.70 -14.34 -13.05
CA ASP A 194 1.78 -13.47 -12.63
C ASP A 194 3.13 -14.15 -12.92
N ASN A 195 4.15 -13.32 -13.20
CA ASN A 195 5.53 -13.66 -13.52
C ASN A 195 5.77 -15.01 -14.23
N LEU A 196 6.15 -14.91 -15.50
CA LEU A 196 6.59 -16.06 -16.29
C LEU A 196 8.09 -16.27 -16.10
N ALA A 197 8.48 -17.16 -15.17
CA ALA A 197 9.88 -17.36 -14.78
C ALA A 197 10.71 -18.18 -15.79
N HIS A 198 10.05 -18.92 -16.71
CA HIS A 198 10.72 -19.85 -17.62
C HIS A 198 10.26 -19.69 -19.07
N SER A 199 11.19 -19.88 -20.00
CA SER A 199 10.95 -19.83 -21.44
C SER A 199 10.91 -21.22 -22.09
N VAL A 200 10.32 -21.29 -23.29
CA VAL A 200 10.38 -22.49 -24.14
C VAL A 200 11.85 -22.86 -24.39
N GLY A 201 12.18 -24.14 -24.22
CA GLY A 201 13.53 -24.67 -24.38
C GLY A 201 14.31 -24.81 -23.07
N GLU A 202 13.85 -24.21 -21.97
CA GLU A 202 14.48 -24.38 -20.65
C GLU A 202 14.14 -25.75 -20.02
N MET A 203 14.93 -26.14 -19.02
CA MET A 203 14.70 -27.36 -18.25
C MET A 203 13.84 -27.06 -17.02
N ALA A 204 12.64 -27.65 -16.97
CA ALA A 204 11.79 -27.62 -15.80
C ALA A 204 12.25 -28.68 -14.79
N MET A 205 12.25 -28.33 -13.50
CA MET A 205 12.54 -29.26 -12.40
C MET A 205 11.42 -29.24 -11.35
N PRO A 206 11.09 -30.39 -10.74
CA PRO A 206 10.14 -30.42 -9.64
C PRO A 206 10.57 -29.56 -8.45
N GLY A 207 9.61 -28.90 -7.81
CA GLY A 207 9.85 -28.06 -6.62
C GLY A 207 10.19 -26.60 -6.90
N MET A 208 10.49 -26.23 -8.16
CA MET A 208 10.62 -24.82 -8.55
C MET A 208 9.29 -24.29 -9.13
N PRO A 209 8.84 -23.09 -8.71
CA PRO A 209 7.65 -22.46 -9.25
C PRO A 209 7.91 -21.97 -10.68
N ILE A 210 7.01 -22.30 -11.59
CA ILE A 210 7.08 -21.91 -13.00
C ILE A 210 6.15 -20.74 -13.30
N PHE A 211 4.94 -20.80 -12.75
CA PHE A 211 3.94 -19.74 -12.85
C PHE A 211 3.42 -19.42 -11.46
N THR A 212 3.08 -18.17 -11.22
CA THR A 212 2.28 -17.79 -10.07
C THR A 212 0.90 -17.41 -10.58
N ILE A 213 -0.16 -18.00 -10.04
CA ILE A 213 -1.53 -17.66 -10.42
C ILE A 213 -2.17 -16.90 -9.27
N VAL A 214 -2.54 -15.66 -9.54
CA VAL A 214 -3.21 -14.78 -8.58
C VAL A 214 -4.71 -14.81 -8.84
N ASN A 215 -5.48 -15.21 -7.84
CA ASN A 215 -6.94 -15.17 -7.91
C ASN A 215 -7.45 -13.78 -7.52
N THR A 216 -8.16 -13.09 -8.42
CA THR A 216 -8.73 -11.76 -8.18
C THR A 216 -10.13 -11.79 -7.55
N SER A 217 -10.69 -12.97 -7.27
CA SER A 217 -12.05 -13.11 -6.72
C SER A 217 -12.13 -12.82 -5.22
N ASP A 218 -11.05 -13.03 -4.46
CA ASP A 218 -10.96 -12.77 -3.02
C ASP A 218 -9.70 -11.92 -2.75
N MET A 219 -9.83 -10.62 -3.00
CA MET A 219 -8.79 -9.63 -2.76
C MET A 219 -9.01 -8.94 -1.43
N ARG A 220 -7.92 -8.67 -0.70
CA ARG A 220 -7.92 -8.00 0.59
C ARG A 220 -6.94 -6.85 0.58
N VAL A 221 -7.18 -5.87 1.44
CA VAL A 221 -6.22 -4.80 1.69
C VAL A 221 -5.57 -5.09 3.03
N LEU A 222 -4.26 -5.31 3.01
CA LEU A 222 -3.44 -5.46 4.21
C LEU A 222 -2.96 -4.08 4.63
N VAL A 223 -3.13 -3.75 5.90
CA VAL A 223 -2.78 -2.44 6.46
C VAL A 223 -1.99 -2.68 7.74
N ASP A 224 -0.83 -2.05 7.82
CA ASP A 224 -0.03 -2.04 9.05
C ASP A 224 -0.48 -0.89 9.95
N LEU A 225 -1.11 -1.22 11.08
CA LEU A 225 -1.57 -0.25 12.07
C LEU A 225 -0.53 -0.11 13.19
N ALA A 226 -0.23 1.14 13.56
CA ALA A 226 0.57 1.42 14.74
C ALA A 226 -0.17 0.98 16.02
N GLU A 227 0.57 0.45 16.99
CA GLU A 227 0.02 -0.11 18.24
C GLU A 227 -0.91 0.85 18.99
N THR A 228 -0.64 2.15 18.93
CA THR A 228 -1.47 3.21 19.51
C THR A 228 -2.94 3.15 19.06
N TYR A 229 -3.20 2.69 17.83
CA TYR A 229 -4.55 2.65 17.26
C TYR A 229 -5.26 1.29 17.42
N VAL A 230 -4.55 0.25 17.88
CA VAL A 230 -5.11 -1.11 18.06
C VAL A 230 -6.26 -1.13 19.07
N SER A 231 -6.24 -0.23 20.06
CA SER A 231 -7.30 -0.12 21.08
C SER A 231 -8.58 0.58 20.58
N THR A 232 -8.51 1.28 19.45
CA THR A 232 -9.62 2.09 18.91
C THR A 232 -10.28 1.44 17.70
N VAL A 233 -9.55 0.58 16.97
CA VAL A 233 -10.02 -0.08 15.76
C VAL A 233 -10.55 -1.49 16.07
N ASN A 234 -11.79 -1.78 15.67
CA ASN A 234 -12.43 -3.08 15.88
C ASN A 234 -12.82 -3.75 14.56
N ALA A 235 -12.97 -5.08 14.60
CA ALA A 235 -13.56 -5.83 13.49
C ALA A 235 -15.01 -5.36 13.24
N GLY A 236 -15.36 -5.09 11.98
CA GLY A 236 -16.66 -4.56 11.57
C GLY A 236 -16.70 -3.04 11.36
N ASP A 237 -15.64 -2.31 11.72
CA ASP A 237 -15.58 -0.85 11.48
C ASP A 237 -15.63 -0.55 9.97
N LYS A 238 -16.32 0.54 9.62
CA LYS A 238 -16.46 0.97 8.22
C LYS A 238 -15.20 1.68 7.77
N VAL A 239 -14.64 1.23 6.65
CA VAL A 239 -13.42 1.78 6.05
C VAL A 239 -13.72 2.22 4.63
N THR A 240 -13.14 3.36 4.24
CA THR A 240 -13.15 3.81 2.85
C THR A 240 -11.75 3.64 2.29
N ILE A 241 -11.60 2.75 1.31
CA ILE A 241 -10.36 2.55 0.57
C ILE A 241 -10.35 3.56 -0.58
N ILE A 242 -9.28 4.34 -0.68
CA ILE A 242 -9.06 5.31 -1.74
C ILE A 242 -7.91 4.79 -2.62
N PHE A 243 -8.19 4.54 -3.90
CA PHE A 243 -7.15 4.17 -4.86
C PHE A 243 -6.58 5.43 -5.49
N SER A 244 -5.37 5.82 -5.06
CA SER A 244 -4.67 7.02 -5.55
C SER A 244 -4.58 7.09 -7.08
N ASP A 245 -4.38 5.94 -7.73
CA ASP A 245 -4.14 5.86 -9.17
C ASP A 245 -5.42 5.77 -10.00
N LEU A 246 -6.47 5.15 -9.45
CA LEU A 246 -7.73 4.90 -10.15
C LEU A 246 -8.79 5.98 -9.90
N ARG A 247 -8.54 6.93 -8.98
CA ARG A 247 -9.52 7.91 -8.46
C ARG A 247 -10.84 7.26 -8.06
N ASP A 248 -10.76 6.03 -7.58
CA ASP A 248 -11.91 5.22 -7.20
C ASP A 248 -11.94 5.05 -5.67
N THR A 249 -13.15 4.91 -5.13
CA THR A 249 -13.38 4.74 -3.69
C THR A 249 -14.27 3.55 -3.43
N VAL A 250 -13.77 2.61 -2.62
CA VAL A 250 -14.50 1.42 -2.22
C VAL A 250 -14.76 1.47 -0.73
N ARG A 251 -16.02 1.31 -0.34
CA ARG A 251 -16.42 1.20 1.07
C ARG A 251 -16.49 -0.27 1.45
N THR A 252 -15.78 -0.64 2.50
CA THR A 252 -15.76 -2.00 3.04
C THR A 252 -15.74 -1.98 4.56
N THR A 253 -15.74 -3.15 5.19
CA THR A 253 -15.60 -3.31 6.63
C THR A 253 -14.32 -4.05 6.95
N ILE A 254 -13.75 -3.79 8.13
CA ILE A 254 -12.63 -4.56 8.67
C ILE A 254 -13.13 -5.98 8.97
N SER A 255 -12.45 -6.98 8.42
CA SER A 255 -12.72 -8.41 8.68
C SER A 255 -11.88 -8.96 9.81
#